data_AF-A0A975ASD4-F1
#
_entry.id   AF-A0A975ASD4-F1
#
_cell.length_a   1.000
_cell.length_b   1.000
_cell.length_c   1.000
_cell.angle_alpha   90.00
_cell.angle_beta   90.00
_cell.angle_gamma   90.00
#
_symmetry.space_group_name_H-M   'P 1'
#
loop_
_entity.id
_entity.type
_entity.pdbx_description
1 polymer ?
#
loop_
_entity_poly.entity_id
_entity_poly.type
_entity_poly.pdbx_seq_one_letter_code
_entity_poly.pdbx_strand_id
1 'polypeptide(L)'
;MATAARAGDNERRFHDIFVGKAPGTPLLGKKRYASGGVEISVDQSFVHDDREVLIEIDSANMAKLIVGQYVLLNHLRDSDKPAFFLVVHAYRKFNPVRTISNLDLVNQKLFFGKGLAFGAMHFDELSSWGGDVTTLLTIAQRSSN
;
A
#
# COMPACT_ATOMS: atom_id res chain seq x y z
N MET A 1 3.76 15.88 23.64
CA MET A 1 4.01 15.80 22.19
C MET A 1 4.03 14.33 21.82
N ALA A 2 3.19 13.88 20.89
CA ALA A 2 3.25 12.49 20.42
C ALA A 2 4.51 12.37 19.54
N THR A 3 5.52 11.66 20.02
CA THR A 3 6.67 11.26 19.23
C THR A 3 6.17 10.46 18.04
N ALA A 4 6.45 10.92 16.82
CA ALA A 4 6.26 10.09 15.65
C ALA A 4 7.10 8.82 15.85
N ALA A 5 6.45 7.65 15.81
CA ALA A 5 7.17 6.38 15.78
C ALA A 5 8.11 6.38 14.56
N ARG A 6 9.32 5.85 14.70
CA ARG A 6 10.28 5.81 13.58
C ARG A 6 9.72 4.90 12.48
N ALA A 7 10.12 5.09 11.23
CA ALA A 7 9.62 4.30 10.09
C ALA A 7 9.69 2.78 10.35
N GLY A 8 10.83 2.29 10.84
CA GLY A 8 11.01 0.88 11.18
C GLY A 8 10.11 0.37 12.33
N ASP A 9 9.65 1.24 13.23
CA ASP A 9 8.69 0.86 14.28
C ASP A 9 7.29 0.67 13.69
N ASN A 10 6.91 1.48 12.69
CA ASN A 10 5.64 1.33 11.99
C ASN A 10 5.64 0.09 11.08
N GLU A 11 6.76 -0.20 10.40
CA GLU A 11 6.93 -1.44 9.63
C GLU A 11 6.78 -2.68 10.51
N ARG A 12 7.43 -2.68 11.68
CA ARG A 12 7.30 -3.76 12.68
C ARG A 12 5.86 -3.88 13.19
N ARG A 13 5.24 -2.74 13.53
CA ARG A 13 3.85 -2.72 14.00
C ARG A 13 2.89 -3.27 12.94
N PHE A 14 3.08 -2.93 11.67
CA PHE A 14 2.29 -3.50 10.57
C PHE A 14 2.45 -5.01 10.55
N HIS A 15 3.70 -5.49 10.54
CA HIS A 15 4.02 -6.90 10.50
C HIS A 15 3.34 -7.67 11.64
N ASP A 16 3.47 -7.19 12.88
CA ASP A 16 2.91 -7.85 14.06
C ASP A 16 1.38 -7.92 14.02
N ILE A 17 0.72 -6.83 13.60
CA ILE A 17 -0.74 -6.82 13.44
C ILE A 17 -1.18 -7.78 12.34
N PHE A 18 -0.51 -7.75 11.19
CA PHE A 18 -0.90 -8.53 10.02
C PHE A 18 -0.72 -10.03 10.29
N VAL A 19 0.45 -10.45 10.74
CA VAL A 19 0.75 -11.86 11.05
C VAL A 19 -0.13 -12.38 12.19
N GLY A 20 -0.43 -11.54 13.19
CA GLY A 20 -1.32 -11.92 14.29
C GLY A 20 -2.77 -12.15 13.86
N LYS A 21 -3.25 -11.43 12.84
CA LYS A 21 -4.66 -11.51 12.37
C LYS A 21 -4.86 -12.44 11.17
N ALA A 22 -3.86 -12.56 10.29
CA ALA A 22 -3.91 -13.41 9.10
C ALA A 22 -2.69 -14.36 9.04
N PRO A 23 -2.56 -15.30 10.00
CA PRO A 23 -1.40 -16.21 10.05
C PRO A 23 -1.28 -17.13 8.83
N GLY A 24 -2.36 -17.34 8.08
CA GLY A 24 -2.36 -18.12 6.83
C GLY A 24 -1.85 -17.37 5.61
N THR A 25 -1.55 -16.07 5.72
CA THR A 25 -1.11 -15.23 4.61
C THR A 25 0.33 -14.78 4.86
N PRO A 26 1.33 -15.47 4.29
CA PRO A 26 2.73 -15.14 4.55
C PRO A 26 3.10 -13.79 3.93
N LEU A 27 3.69 -12.91 4.74
CA LEU A 27 4.37 -11.72 4.24
C LEU A 27 5.69 -12.12 3.59
N LEU A 28 5.93 -11.62 2.38
CA LEU A 28 7.09 -11.93 1.54
C LEU A 28 8.21 -10.89 1.66
N GLY A 29 8.03 -9.88 2.52
CA GLY A 29 9.00 -8.82 2.71
C GLY A 29 8.99 -7.77 1.61
N LYS A 30 10.05 -6.95 1.64
CA LYS A 30 10.31 -5.88 0.68
C LYS A 30 10.44 -6.42 -0.73
N LYS A 31 9.74 -5.80 -1.67
CA LYS A 31 9.85 -6.11 -3.10
C LYS A 31 10.43 -4.92 -3.85
N ARG A 32 11.46 -5.17 -4.68
CA ARG A 32 12.18 -4.16 -5.46
C ARG A 32 12.00 -4.40 -6.96
N TYR A 33 11.82 -3.33 -7.70
CA TYR A 33 11.74 -3.29 -9.16
C TYR A 33 12.77 -2.30 -9.67
N ALA A 34 13.53 -2.67 -10.71
CA ALA A 34 14.60 -1.83 -11.22
C ALA A 34 14.76 -2.00 -12.73
N SER A 35 15.03 -0.89 -13.42
CA SER A 35 15.39 -0.87 -14.84
C SER A 35 16.19 0.39 -15.15
N GLY A 36 17.25 0.26 -15.96
CA GLY A 36 18.03 1.42 -16.44
C GLY A 36 18.62 2.31 -15.34
N GLY A 37 19.00 1.75 -14.19
CA GLY A 37 19.53 2.51 -13.03
C GLY A 37 18.47 3.25 -12.19
N VAL A 38 17.19 3.11 -12.54
CA VAL A 38 16.06 3.58 -11.74
C VAL A 38 15.51 2.41 -10.93
N GLU A 39 15.15 2.66 -9.68
CA GLU A 39 14.59 1.65 -8.80
C GLU A 39 13.42 2.17 -7.95
N ILE A 40 12.55 1.25 -7.58
CA ILE A 40 11.49 1.46 -6.60
C ILE A 40 11.33 0.20 -5.75
N SER A 41 10.90 0.37 -4.51
CA SER A 41 10.52 -0.75 -3.64
C SER A 41 9.29 -0.43 -2.82
N VAL A 42 8.61 -1.47 -2.35
CA VAL A 42 7.56 -1.42 -1.33
C VAL A 42 8.04 -2.10 -0.05
N ASP A 43 7.54 -1.69 1.11
CA ASP A 43 8.00 -2.21 2.41
C ASP A 43 7.64 -3.68 2.62
N GLN A 44 6.45 -4.10 2.18
CA GLN A 44 5.95 -5.46 2.33
C GLN A 44 5.18 -5.91 1.09
N SER A 45 5.00 -7.23 0.99
CA SER A 45 4.16 -7.83 -0.04
C SER A 45 3.58 -9.16 0.42
N PHE A 46 2.46 -9.58 -0.18
CA PHE A 46 1.92 -10.93 -0.06
C PHE A 46 1.12 -11.31 -1.30
N VAL A 47 0.67 -12.57 -1.38
CA VAL A 47 -0.23 -13.05 -2.44
C VAL A 47 -1.55 -13.49 -1.82
N HIS A 48 -2.66 -13.09 -2.45
CA HIS A 48 -4.01 -13.50 -2.07
C HIS A 48 -4.84 -13.66 -3.35
N ASP A 49 -5.48 -14.82 -3.53
CA ASP A 49 -6.28 -15.14 -4.73
C ASP A 49 -5.55 -14.89 -6.07
N ASP A 50 -4.29 -15.33 -6.17
CA ASP A 50 -3.36 -15.10 -7.31
C ASP A 50 -3.12 -13.63 -7.68
N ARG A 51 -3.53 -12.71 -6.80
CA ARG A 51 -3.23 -11.29 -6.87
C ARG A 51 -2.08 -10.96 -5.92
N GLU A 52 -1.10 -10.23 -6.44
CA GLU A 52 -0.03 -9.68 -5.61
C GLU A 52 -0.52 -8.41 -4.89
N VAL A 53 -0.26 -8.31 -3.60
CA VAL A 53 -0.51 -7.10 -2.82
C VAL A 53 0.83 -6.48 -2.47
N LEU A 54 1.05 -5.25 -2.90
CA LEU A 54 2.27 -4.45 -2.72
C LEU A 54 1.97 -3.36 -1.69
N ILE A 55 2.73 -3.29 -0.60
CA ILE A 55 2.36 -2.50 0.58
C ILE A 55 3.41 -1.46 0.90
N GLU A 56 2.99 -0.21 0.95
CA GLU A 56 3.79 0.92 1.43
C GLU A 56 3.28 1.41 2.79
N ILE A 57 4.20 1.63 3.74
CA ILE A 57 3.88 2.08 5.08
C ILE A 57 4.25 3.56 5.22
N ASP A 58 3.29 4.45 4.95
CA ASP A 58 3.50 5.89 5.04
C ASP A 58 3.50 6.38 6.49
N SER A 59 4.71 6.59 7.00
CA SER A 59 4.95 7.08 8.36
C SER A 59 4.80 8.59 8.53
N ALA A 60 4.75 9.39 7.45
CA ALA A 60 4.96 10.83 7.51
C ALA A 60 4.00 11.68 6.66
N ASN A 61 2.80 11.19 6.31
CA ASN A 61 1.80 11.94 5.50
C ASN A 61 2.38 12.33 4.13
N MET A 62 3.14 11.43 3.52
CA MET A 62 3.91 11.68 2.31
C MET A 62 3.11 11.40 1.04
N ALA A 63 1.81 11.73 1.02
CA ALA A 63 0.90 11.41 -0.10
C ALA A 63 1.40 11.84 -1.49
N LYS A 64 2.23 12.90 -1.59
CA LYS A 64 2.85 13.32 -2.86
C LYS A 64 4.00 12.40 -3.29
N LEU A 65 4.79 11.88 -2.36
CA LEU A 65 5.83 10.89 -2.66
C LEU A 65 5.21 9.56 -3.06
N ILE A 66 4.14 9.15 -2.37
CA ILE A 66 3.36 7.95 -2.71
C ILE A 66 2.88 7.98 -4.17
N VAL A 67 2.48 9.14 -4.68
CA VAL A 67 2.16 9.29 -6.11
C VAL A 67 3.36 8.99 -7.01
N GLY A 68 4.54 9.50 -6.67
CA GLY A 68 5.76 9.20 -7.41
C GLY A 68 6.12 7.71 -7.38
N GLN A 69 5.98 7.07 -6.22
CA GLN A 69 6.17 5.62 -6.08
C GLN A 69 5.17 4.84 -6.94
N TYR A 70 3.89 5.22 -6.93
CA TYR A 70 2.86 4.59 -7.76
C TYR A 70 3.18 4.70 -9.25
N VAL A 71 3.63 5.87 -9.72
CA VAL A 71 4.05 6.06 -11.12
C VAL A 71 5.22 5.15 -11.47
N LEU A 72 6.25 5.09 -10.63
CA LEU A 72 7.41 4.22 -10.86
C LEU A 72 7.03 2.74 -10.79
N LEU A 73 6.16 2.32 -9.87
CA LEU A 73 5.69 0.94 -9.78
C LEU A 73 4.96 0.50 -11.05
N ASN A 74 4.10 1.35 -11.61
CA ASN A 74 3.40 1.06 -12.87
C ASN A 74 4.35 0.91 -14.06
N HIS A 75 5.49 1.60 -14.06
CA HIS A 75 6.47 1.53 -15.15
C HIS A 75 7.52 0.44 -14.99
N LEU A 76 7.97 0.17 -13.76
CA LEU A 76 9.08 -0.75 -13.48
C LEU A 76 8.62 -2.17 -13.16
N ARG A 77 7.35 -2.37 -12.84
CA ARG A 77 6.81 -3.71 -12.57
C ARG A 77 6.66 -4.49 -13.88
N ASP A 78 7.60 -5.39 -14.13
CA ASP A 78 7.55 -6.35 -15.22
C ASP A 78 6.91 -7.66 -14.72
N SER A 79 5.58 -7.68 -14.67
CA SER A 79 4.79 -8.86 -14.28
C SER A 79 3.39 -8.78 -14.86
N ASP A 80 2.94 -9.87 -15.45
CA ASP A 80 1.59 -10.06 -15.99
C ASP A 80 0.55 -10.35 -14.90
N LYS A 81 0.99 -10.74 -13.69
CA LYS A 81 0.09 -11.03 -12.58
C LYS A 81 -0.70 -9.80 -12.17
N PRO A 82 -1.99 -9.92 -11.85
CA PRO A 82 -2.75 -8.84 -11.21
C PRO A 82 -2.06 -8.39 -9.92
N ALA A 83 -2.03 -7.08 -9.69
CA ALA A 83 -1.51 -6.52 -8.46
C ALA A 83 -2.39 -5.39 -7.89
N PHE A 84 -2.30 -5.24 -6.58
CA PHE A 84 -2.96 -4.20 -5.80
C PHE A 84 -1.92 -3.45 -4.96
N PHE A 85 -1.88 -2.13 -5.09
CA PHE A 85 -1.00 -1.25 -4.31
C PHE A 85 -1.75 -0.70 -3.08
N LEU A 86 -1.36 -1.16 -1.89
CA LEU A 86 -1.95 -0.77 -0.62
C LEU A 86 -1.05 0.20 0.12
N VAL A 87 -1.59 1.36 0.50
CA VAL A 87 -0.90 2.32 1.36
C VAL A 87 -1.46 2.28 2.77
N VAL A 88 -0.61 2.04 3.76
CA VAL A 88 -1.00 2.02 5.18
C VAL A 88 -0.41 3.23 5.89
N HIS A 89 -1.27 4.18 6.26
CA HIS A 89 -0.85 5.42 6.90
C HIS A 89 -0.74 5.25 8.42
N ALA A 90 0.44 5.54 8.98
CA ALA A 90 0.69 5.51 10.42
C ALA A 90 0.42 6.85 11.14
N TYR A 91 0.35 7.94 10.38
CA TYR A 91 0.13 9.27 10.94
C TYR A 91 -1.33 9.47 11.34
N ARG A 92 -1.60 9.57 12.65
CA ARG A 92 -2.95 9.64 13.27
C ARG A 92 -3.95 10.64 12.67
N LYS A 93 -3.50 11.72 12.06
CA LYS A 93 -4.38 12.75 11.46
C LYS A 93 -4.47 12.63 9.94
N PHE A 94 -3.95 11.56 9.36
CA PHE A 94 -3.96 11.36 7.93
C PHE A 94 -5.33 10.88 7.46
N ASN A 95 -5.79 11.41 6.34
CA ASN A 95 -7.00 10.98 5.66
C ASN A 95 -6.65 10.15 4.42
N PRO A 96 -6.87 8.81 4.44
CA PRO A 96 -6.63 7.92 3.30
C PRO A 96 -7.26 8.40 1.98
N VAL A 97 -8.39 9.10 2.03
CA VAL A 97 -9.09 9.65 0.86
C VAL A 97 -8.17 10.55 0.02
N ARG A 98 -7.28 11.32 0.66
CA ARG A 98 -6.35 12.19 -0.07
C ARG A 98 -5.37 11.39 -0.93
N THR A 99 -4.86 10.28 -0.42
CA THR A 99 -3.99 9.37 -1.21
C THR A 99 -4.79 8.79 -2.37
N ILE A 100 -5.99 8.28 -2.09
CA ILE A 100 -6.88 7.68 -3.09
C ILE A 100 -7.19 8.67 -4.22
N SER A 101 -7.59 9.91 -3.91
CA SER A 101 -7.90 10.92 -4.93
C SER A 101 -6.70 11.28 -5.79
N ASN A 102 -5.49 11.33 -5.21
CA ASN A 102 -4.28 11.61 -5.97
C ASN A 102 -3.92 10.45 -6.92
N LEU A 103 -4.00 9.21 -6.42
CA LEU A 103 -3.71 8.02 -7.21
C LEU A 103 -4.75 7.83 -8.31
N ASP A 104 -6.03 8.11 -8.04
CA ASP A 104 -7.09 8.06 -9.03
C ASP A 104 -6.88 9.08 -10.15
N LEU A 105 -6.59 10.35 -9.80
CA LEU A 105 -6.27 11.37 -10.80
C LEU A 105 -5.10 10.93 -11.70
N VAL A 106 -4.03 10.38 -11.12
CA VAL A 106 -2.87 9.90 -11.88
C VAL A 106 -3.21 8.68 -12.73
N ASN A 107 -3.97 7.72 -12.20
CA ASN A 107 -4.44 6.57 -12.95
C ASN A 107 -5.27 6.99 -14.17
N GLN A 108 -6.21 7.93 -13.99
CA GLN A 108 -7.03 8.42 -15.08
C GLN A 108 -6.24 9.23 -16.12
N LYS A 109 -5.30 10.08 -15.67
CA LYS A 109 -4.61 11.03 -16.56
C LYS A 109 -3.35 10.48 -17.23
N LEU A 110 -2.62 9.58 -16.58
CA LEU A 110 -1.35 9.04 -17.09
C LEU A 110 -1.47 7.59 -17.56
N PHE A 111 -2.32 6.80 -16.90
CA PHE A 111 -2.46 5.37 -17.20
C PHE A 111 -3.80 5.02 -17.87
N PHE A 112 -4.64 6.01 -18.18
CA PHE A 112 -5.94 5.85 -18.84
C PHE A 112 -6.84 4.80 -18.15
N GLY A 113 -6.81 4.78 -16.81
CA GLY A 113 -7.54 3.82 -15.99
C GLY A 113 -6.97 2.41 -15.97
N LYS A 114 -5.81 2.16 -16.60
CA LYS A 114 -5.16 0.84 -16.69
C LYS A 114 -3.97 0.68 -15.75
N GLY A 115 -3.74 1.64 -14.85
CA GLY A 115 -2.72 1.51 -13.82
C GLY A 115 -3.09 0.43 -12.79
N LEU A 116 -2.12 0.07 -11.95
CA LEU A 116 -2.31 -0.85 -10.83
C LEU A 116 -3.54 -0.44 -10.01
N ALA A 117 -4.37 -1.41 -9.65
CA ALA A 117 -5.41 -1.19 -8.66
C ALA A 117 -4.77 -0.73 -7.34
N PHE A 118 -5.42 0.15 -6.60
CA PHE A 118 -4.85 0.72 -5.38
C PHE A 118 -5.90 0.94 -4.30
N GLY A 119 -5.41 1.10 -3.07
CA GLY A 119 -6.21 1.49 -1.92
C GLY A 119 -5.34 2.11 -0.83
N ALA A 120 -5.98 2.77 0.12
CA ALA A 120 -5.29 3.32 1.26
C ALA A 120 -6.13 3.16 2.53
N MET A 121 -5.47 2.94 3.66
CA MET A 121 -6.11 2.83 4.96
C MET A 121 -5.23 3.40 6.07
N HIS A 122 -5.83 3.67 7.23
CA HIS A 122 -5.09 4.05 8.43
C HIS A 122 -4.77 2.82 9.30
N PHE A 123 -3.73 2.90 10.13
CA PHE A 123 -3.39 1.85 11.10
C PHE A 123 -4.53 1.50 12.07
N ASP A 124 -5.43 2.44 12.35
CA ASP A 124 -6.58 2.19 13.23
C ASP A 124 -7.57 1.23 12.57
N GLU A 125 -7.76 1.34 11.24
CA GLU A 125 -8.57 0.41 10.46
C GLU A 125 -7.88 -0.97 10.40
N LEU A 126 -6.56 -0.99 10.19
CA LEU A 126 -5.77 -2.23 10.19
C LEU A 126 -5.82 -2.93 11.55
N SER A 127 -5.77 -2.15 12.64
CA SER A 127 -5.84 -2.68 14.01
C SER A 127 -7.23 -3.24 14.32
N SER A 128 -8.27 -2.68 13.72
CA SER A 128 -9.68 -3.09 13.91
C SER A 128 -10.11 -4.22 12.97
N TRP A 129 -9.35 -4.50 11.91
CA TRP A 129 -9.64 -5.54 10.92
C TRP A 129 -9.70 -6.95 11.55
N GLY A 130 -10.59 -7.81 11.05
CA GLY A 130 -10.85 -9.14 11.62
C GLY A 130 -9.93 -10.28 11.16
N GLY A 131 -8.99 -10.04 10.24
CA GLY A 131 -8.06 -11.07 9.74
C GLY A 131 -8.40 -11.67 8.37
N ASP A 132 -9.59 -11.40 7.83
CA ASP A 132 -9.97 -11.81 6.47
C ASP A 132 -9.40 -10.85 5.41
N VAL A 133 -8.47 -11.33 4.57
CA VAL A 133 -7.73 -10.49 3.62
C VAL A 133 -8.63 -9.88 2.55
N THR A 134 -9.67 -10.58 2.10
CA THR A 134 -10.65 -10.03 1.15
C THR A 134 -11.35 -8.80 1.74
N THR A 135 -11.73 -8.87 3.01
CA THR A 135 -12.32 -7.75 3.76
C THR A 135 -11.33 -6.60 3.92
N LEU A 136 -10.05 -6.89 4.19
CA LEU A 136 -8.99 -5.86 4.29
C LEU A 136 -8.89 -5.05 2.99
N LEU A 137 -8.81 -5.75 1.86
CA LEU A 137 -8.68 -5.11 0.55
C LEU A 137 -9.94 -4.30 0.21
N THR A 138 -11.13 -4.82 0.55
CA THR A 138 -12.40 -4.10 0.37
C THR A 138 -12.44 -2.80 1.18
N ILE A 139 -11.98 -2.82 2.44
CA ILE A 139 -11.92 -1.63 3.29
C ILE A 139 -10.97 -0.59 2.69
N ALA A 140 -9.81 -1.01 2.18
CA ALA A 140 -8.78 -0.12 1.66
C ALA A 140 -9.13 0.49 0.30
N GLN A 141 -9.91 -0.21 -0.52
CA GLN A 141 -10.16 0.14 -1.92
C GLN A 141 -11.19 1.28 -2.11
N ARG A 142 -11.64 1.96 -1.04
CA ARG A 142 -12.71 2.97 -1.04
C ARG A 142 -12.80 3.73 -2.38
N SER A 143 -13.86 3.46 -3.14
CA SER A 143 -14.07 4.08 -4.45
C SER A 143 -14.14 5.61 -4.31
N SER A 144 -13.39 6.32 -5.15
CA SER A 144 -13.71 7.71 -5.47
C SER A 144 -15.07 7.72 -6.16
N ASN A 145 -16.14 8.06 -5.43
CA ASN A 145 -17.41 8.42 -6.07
C ASN A 145 -17.29 9.78 -6.75
#